data_AF-A0AAD5GND7-F1
#
_entry.id   AF-A0AAD5GND7-F1
#
_cell.length_a   1.000
_cell.length_b   1.000
_cell.length_c   1.000
_cell.angle_alpha   90.00
_cell.angle_beta   90.00
_cell.angle_gamma   90.00
#
_symmetry.space_group_name_H-M   'P 1'
#
loop_
_entity.id
_entity.type
_entity.pdbx_description
1 polymer ?
#
loop_
_entity_poly.entity_id
_entity_poly.type
_entity_poly.pdbx_seq_one_letter_code
_entity_poly.pdbx_strand_id
1 'polypeptide(L)'
;MDAYLLHSLNHIFKTRDLVTKNDKTLAKQKESKGDEVLNSEKFLDQGFTRPKVLIILPIRSIAYRVINRLIQLTPEGHKVNVDHTDRFFDEFGSGGGDDQDDEDDRSKSWKKSKPLDHQALFRGNSNDDFMIGIKFT
;
A
#
# COMPACT_ATOMS: atom_id res chain seq x y z
N MET A 1 -10.60 -8.02 5.61
CA MET A 1 -9.46 -7.43 4.85
C MET A 1 -9.97 -6.37 3.89
N ASP A 2 -10.90 -6.71 3.00
CA ASP A 2 -11.34 -5.81 1.93
C ASP A 2 -11.99 -4.50 2.39
N ALA A 3 -12.75 -4.51 3.48
CA ALA A 3 -13.45 -3.32 3.96
C ALA A 3 -12.50 -2.14 4.24
N TYR A 4 -11.40 -2.37 4.95
CA TYR A 4 -10.44 -1.31 5.23
C TYR A 4 -9.63 -0.94 3.98
N LEU A 5 -9.32 -1.90 3.09
CA LEU A 5 -8.60 -1.63 1.85
C LEU A 5 -9.41 -0.75 0.89
N LEU A 6 -10.69 -1.06 0.72
CA LEU A 6 -11.62 -0.24 -0.05
C LEU A 6 -11.79 1.15 0.56
N HIS A 7 -11.88 1.23 1.89
CA HIS A 7 -11.92 2.52 2.59
C HIS A 7 -10.64 3.34 2.32
N SER A 8 -9.47 2.71 2.41
CA SER A 8 -8.18 3.33 2.10
C SER A 8 -8.10 3.82 0.66
N LEU A 9 -8.48 2.99 -0.31
CA LEU A 9 -8.52 3.36 -1.73
C LEU A 9 -9.45 4.56 -1.97
N ASN A 10 -10.66 4.50 -1.41
CA ASN A 10 -11.63 5.58 -1.51
C ASN A 10 -11.10 6.89 -0.91
N HIS A 11 -10.43 6.82 0.26
CA HIS A 11 -9.81 7.99 0.87
C HIS A 11 -8.73 8.60 -0.03
N ILE A 12 -7.84 7.76 -0.58
CA ILE A 12 -6.77 8.18 -1.49
C ILE A 12 -7.33 8.88 -2.73
N PHE A 13 -8.30 8.26 -3.41
CA PHE A 13 -8.87 8.83 -4.64
C PHE A 13 -9.66 10.11 -4.38
N LYS A 14 -10.48 10.16 -3.32
CA LYS A 14 -11.22 11.38 -2.96
C LYS A 14 -10.30 12.55 -2.65
N THR A 15 -9.22 12.32 -1.90
CA THR A 15 -8.24 13.38 -1.61
C THR A 15 -7.55 13.85 -2.88
N ARG A 16 -7.18 12.94 -3.78
CA ARG A 16 -6.58 13.30 -5.07
C ARG A 16 -7.52 14.13 -5.94
N ASP A 17 -8.79 13.74 -6.04
CA ASP A 17 -9.80 14.46 -6.82
C ASP A 17 -10.05 15.85 -6.27
N LEU A 18 -10.11 15.98 -4.94
CA LEU A 18 -10.24 17.26 -4.25
C LEU A 18 -9.06 18.17 -4.57
N VAL A 19 -7.82 17.66 -4.41
CA VAL A 19 -6.61 18.42 -4.71
C VAL A 19 -6.57 18.87 -6.17
N THR A 20 -6.86 17.97 -7.10
CA THR A 20 -6.87 18.27 -8.54
C THR A 20 -7.92 19.33 -8.88
N LYS A 21 -9.09 19.28 -8.24
CA LYS A 21 -10.16 20.27 -8.43
C LYS A 21 -9.78 21.64 -7.86
N ASN A 22 -9.14 21.66 -6.70
CA ASN A 22 -8.65 22.86 -6.05
C ASN A 22 -7.53 23.51 -6.86
N ASP A 23 -6.55 22.74 -7.33
CA ASP A 23 -5.46 23.21 -8.20
C ASP A 23 -6.00 23.85 -9.49
N LYS A 24 -6.98 23.22 -10.14
CA LYS A 24 -7.65 23.78 -11.33
C LYS A 24 -8.37 25.10 -11.03
N THR A 25 -8.97 25.22 -9.85
CA THR A 25 -9.69 26.43 -9.44
C THR A 25 -8.72 27.57 -9.14
N LEU A 26 -7.63 27.27 -8.44
CA LEU A 26 -6.54 28.21 -8.16
C LEU A 26 -5.87 28.72 -9.44
N ALA A 27 -5.60 27.83 -10.40
CA ALA A 27 -5.02 28.23 -11.69
C ALA A 27 -5.89 29.28 -12.42
N LYS A 28 -7.21 29.04 -12.50
CA LYS A 28 -8.16 29.99 -13.10
C LYS A 28 -8.28 31.30 -12.34
N GLN A 29 -8.23 31.24 -11.01
CA GLN A 29 -8.37 32.43 -10.16
C GLN A 29 -7.13 33.31 -10.20
N LYS A 30 -5.92 32.72 -10.30
CA LYS A 30 -4.67 33.45 -10.54
C LYS A 30 -4.73 34.27 -11.83
N GLU A 31 -5.30 33.72 -12.90
CA GLU A 31 -5.47 34.43 -14.18
C GLU A 31 -6.48 35.59 -14.09
N SER A 32 -7.47 35.52 -13.19
CA SER A 32 -8.59 36.46 -13.15
C SER A 32 -8.52 37.55 -12.08
N LYS A 33 -7.87 37.31 -10.93
CA LYS A 33 -7.98 38.18 -9.74
C LYS A 33 -6.65 38.55 -9.06
N GLY A 34 -5.51 38.13 -9.60
CA GLY A 34 -4.20 38.39 -8.96
C GLY A 34 -4.02 37.67 -7.62
N ASP A 35 -2.95 37.99 -6.90
CA ASP A 35 -2.43 37.25 -5.73
C ASP A 35 -3.34 37.25 -4.47
N GLU A 36 -4.41 38.05 -4.43
CA GLU A 36 -5.28 38.16 -3.24
C GLU A 36 -6.05 36.87 -2.90
N VAL A 37 -6.11 35.89 -3.82
CA VAL A 37 -6.85 34.63 -3.65
C VAL A 37 -6.01 33.52 -2.99
N LEU A 38 -4.69 33.69 -2.89
CA LEU A 38 -3.77 32.65 -2.41
C LEU A 38 -3.90 32.33 -0.91
N ASN A 39 -4.62 33.16 -0.15
CA ASN A 39 -4.82 33.00 1.30
C ASN A 39 -6.24 32.60 1.70
N SER A 40 -7.05 32.09 0.76
CA SER A 40 -8.34 31.51 1.17
C SER A 40 -8.09 30.18 1.90
N GLU A 41 -8.50 30.09 3.17
CA GLU A 41 -8.46 28.86 4.00
C GLU A 41 -9.05 27.62 3.32
N LYS A 42 -9.82 27.83 2.24
CA LYS A 42 -10.48 26.79 1.42
C LYS A 42 -9.52 25.91 0.60
N PHE A 43 -8.25 26.29 0.46
CA PHE A 43 -7.26 25.57 -0.37
C PHE A 43 -6.08 24.99 0.43
N LEU A 44 -6.28 24.75 1.74
CA LEU A 44 -5.29 24.15 2.63
C LEU A 44 -5.34 22.61 2.63
N ASP A 45 -5.58 22.01 1.46
CA ASP A 45 -5.71 20.56 1.27
C ASP A 45 -4.38 19.85 0.96
N GLN A 46 -3.31 20.63 0.74
CA GLN A 46 -1.94 20.12 0.57
C GLN A 46 -1.11 20.34 1.84
N GLY A 47 -1.04 19.30 2.68
CA GLY A 47 -0.05 19.25 3.77
C GLY A 47 1.38 19.04 3.25
N PHE A 48 2.38 19.33 4.09
CA PHE A 48 3.80 19.11 3.80
C PHE A 48 4.10 17.64 3.44
N THR A 49 3.33 16.70 4.00
CA THR A 49 3.46 15.27 3.74
C THR A 49 2.33 14.76 2.84
N ARG A 50 2.68 13.89 1.89
CA ARG A 50 1.74 13.25 0.95
C ARG A 50 1.19 11.87 1.33
N PRO A 51 1.74 11.10 2.30
CA PRO A 51 1.11 9.88 2.78
C PRO A 51 -0.31 10.13 3.29
N LYS A 52 -1.26 9.30 2.86
CA LYS A 52 -2.68 9.41 3.25
C LYS A 52 -3.14 8.29 4.19
N VAL A 53 -2.51 7.13 4.08
CA VAL A 53 -2.86 5.93 4.84
C VAL A 53 -1.58 5.24 5.29
N LEU A 54 -1.51 4.86 6.57
CA LEU A 54 -0.49 3.99 7.13
C LEU A 54 -1.15 2.68 7.56
N ILE A 55 -0.60 1.54 7.12
CA ILE A 55 -1.09 0.21 7.50
C ILE A 55 0.06 -0.50 8.23
N ILE A 56 -0.14 -0.82 9.49
CA ILE A 56 0.84 -1.56 10.31
C ILE A 56 0.49 -3.04 10.23
N LEU A 57 1.47 -3.85 9.83
CA LEU A 57 1.31 -5.30 9.66
C LEU A 57 2.46 -6.01 10.37
N PRO A 58 2.21 -7.19 10.96
CA PRO A 58 3.19 -7.82 11.85
C PRO A 58 4.31 -8.55 11.10
N ILE A 59 4.07 -9.05 9.89
CA ILE A 59 5.04 -9.82 9.10
C ILE A 59 4.85 -9.61 7.59
N ARG A 60 5.92 -9.86 6.86
CA ARG A 60 6.04 -9.66 5.41
C ARG A 60 5.06 -10.49 4.59
N SER A 61 4.77 -11.73 4.98
CA SER A 61 3.76 -12.58 4.31
C SER A 61 2.35 -12.00 4.36
N ILE A 62 2.00 -11.29 5.43
CA ILE A 62 0.72 -10.60 5.54
C ILE A 62 0.73 -9.32 4.69
N ALA A 63 1.83 -8.57 4.70
CA ALA A 63 2.02 -7.43 3.81
C ALA A 63 1.86 -7.82 2.33
N TYR A 64 2.44 -8.95 1.93
CA TYR A 64 2.27 -9.53 0.61
C TYR A 64 0.81 -9.74 0.23
N ARG A 65 0.04 -10.42 1.11
CA ARG A 65 -1.39 -10.68 0.89
C ARG A 65 -2.21 -9.40 0.80
N VAL A 66 -1.91 -8.43 1.67
CA VAL A 66 -2.59 -7.13 1.73
C VAL A 66 -2.36 -6.34 0.46
N ILE A 67 -1.12 -6.27 -0.04
CA ILE A 67 -0.78 -5.50 -1.23
C ILE A 67 -1.33 -6.17 -2.49
N ASN A 68 -1.23 -7.50 -2.61
CA ASN A 68 -1.85 -8.20 -3.73
C ASN A 68 -3.37 -7.97 -3.75
N ARG A 69 -4.02 -7.99 -2.58
CA ARG A 69 -5.46 -7.67 -2.48
C ARG A 69 -5.75 -6.21 -2.83
N LEU A 70 -4.91 -5.27 -2.41
CA LEU A 70 -5.01 -3.85 -2.75
C LEU A 70 -4.94 -3.64 -4.28
N ILE A 71 -4.01 -4.30 -4.96
CA ILE A 71 -3.87 -4.27 -6.43
C ILE A 71 -5.12 -4.86 -7.11
N GLN A 72 -5.69 -5.94 -6.57
CA GLN A 72 -6.92 -6.53 -7.10
C GLN A 72 -8.13 -5.62 -6.95
N LEU A 73 -8.24 -4.89 -5.83
CA LEU A 73 -9.35 -3.98 -5.53
C LEU A 73 -9.22 -2.62 -6.23
N THR A 74 -8.05 -2.30 -6.78
CA THR A 74 -7.82 -1.05 -7.50
C THR A 74 -8.57 -1.08 -8.84
N PRO A 75 -9.38 -0.05 -9.17
CA PRO A 75 -10.11 0.01 -10.44
C PRO A 75 -9.16 -0.02 -11.65
N GLU A 76 -9.59 -0.66 -12.74
CA GLU A 76 -8.77 -0.87 -13.94
C GLU A 76 -8.19 0.43 -14.52
N GLY A 77 -8.94 1.53 -14.49
CA GLY A 77 -8.47 2.84 -14.94
C GLY A 77 -7.27 3.41 -14.15
N HIS A 78 -6.99 2.89 -12.96
CA HIS A 78 -5.83 3.26 -12.13
C HIS A 78 -4.80 2.13 -12.00
N LYS A 79 -5.08 0.96 -12.57
CA LYS A 79 -4.26 -0.26 -12.46
C LYS A 79 -3.25 -0.41 -13.60
N VAL A 80 -3.28 0.49 -14.58
CA VAL A 80 -2.64 0.34 -15.89
C VAL A 80 -1.11 0.18 -15.82
N ASN A 81 -0.45 0.71 -14.78
CA ASN A 81 0.98 0.47 -14.53
C ASN A 81 1.24 0.27 -13.03
N VAL A 82 1.47 -0.97 -12.61
CA VAL A 82 2.06 -1.26 -11.29
C VAL A 82 3.56 -1.44 -11.51
N ASP A 83 4.33 -0.40 -11.22
CA ASP A 83 5.79 -0.46 -11.35
C ASP A 83 6.42 -1.26 -10.21
N HIS A 84 7.59 -1.86 -10.46
CA HIS A 84 8.38 -2.60 -9.48
C HIS A 84 7.67 -3.81 -8.85
N THR A 85 6.66 -4.36 -9.51
CA THR A 85 5.99 -5.60 -9.07
C THR A 85 6.97 -6.73 -8.88
N ASP A 86 7.90 -6.91 -9.81
CA ASP A 86 8.82 -8.06 -9.80
C ASP A 86 9.73 -8.02 -8.59
N ARG A 87 10.29 -6.85 -8.27
CA ARG A 87 11.06 -6.63 -7.05
C ARG A 87 10.21 -6.86 -5.80
N PHE A 88 8.95 -6.41 -5.80
CA PHE A 88 8.05 -6.66 -4.68
C PHE A 88 7.76 -8.16 -4.49
N PHE A 89 7.49 -8.89 -5.59
CA PHE A 89 7.25 -10.34 -5.55
C PHE A 89 8.49 -11.11 -5.12
N ASP A 90 9.69 -10.64 -5.49
CA ASP A 90 10.95 -11.24 -5.05
C ASP A 90 11.20 -10.99 -3.54
N GLU A 91 11.03 -9.75 -3.08
CA GLU A 91 11.34 -9.35 -1.70
C GLU A 91 10.25 -9.77 -0.69
N PHE A 92 8.96 -9.76 -1.08
CA PHE A 92 7.82 -10.05 -0.20
C PHE A 92 7.10 -11.36 -0.52
N GLY A 93 7.30 -11.91 -1.71
CA GLY A 93 6.71 -13.19 -2.08
C GLY A 93 7.28 -14.33 -1.24
N SER A 94 6.84 -15.54 -1.57
CA SER A 94 7.45 -16.74 -1.01
C SER A 94 8.85 -16.87 -1.59
N GLY A 95 9.81 -16.16 -1.00
CA GLY A 95 11.21 -16.39 -1.25
C GLY A 95 11.49 -17.87 -1.00
N GLY A 96 11.92 -18.56 -2.05
CA GLY A 96 12.91 -19.64 -1.94
C GLY A 96 14.26 -19.06 -1.52
N GLY A 97 14.27 -18.23 -0.48
CA GLY A 97 15.42 -17.57 0.09
C GLY A 97 15.29 -17.68 1.60
N ASP A 98 16.20 -18.48 2.16
CA ASP A 98 16.51 -18.71 3.57
C ASP A 98 15.62 -19.66 4.39
N ASP A 99 14.49 -20.12 3.87
CA ASP A 99 13.60 -21.06 4.61
C ASP A 99 13.18 -22.27 3.78
N GLN A 100 13.81 -22.52 2.62
CA GLN A 100 13.48 -23.66 1.76
C GLN A 100 14.69 -24.44 1.23
N ASP A 101 15.85 -23.79 1.09
CA ASP A 101 17.07 -24.47 0.63
C ASP A 101 17.96 -25.01 1.77
N ASP A 102 17.68 -24.64 3.02
CA ASP A 102 18.33 -25.19 4.24
C ASP A 102 17.32 -25.75 5.27
N GLU A 103 16.12 -26.16 4.82
CA GLU A 103 15.19 -26.87 5.71
C GLU A 103 15.59 -28.33 5.87
N ASP A 104 16.51 -28.56 6.81
CA ASP A 104 16.80 -29.86 7.40
C ASP A 104 15.49 -30.55 7.82
N ASP A 105 15.37 -31.87 7.66
CA ASP A 105 14.12 -32.67 7.79
C ASP A 105 13.40 -32.48 9.17
N ARG A 106 14.11 -31.93 10.15
CA ARG A 106 13.62 -31.55 11.49
C ARG A 106 12.74 -30.28 11.50
N SER A 107 12.96 -29.34 10.59
CA SER A 107 12.20 -28.08 10.50
C SER A 107 10.79 -28.31 9.93
N LYS A 108 10.67 -29.19 8.93
CA LYS A 108 9.40 -29.62 8.32
C LYS A 108 8.52 -30.41 9.29
N SER A 109 9.11 -31.24 10.14
CA SER A 109 8.38 -31.96 11.20
C SER A 109 7.92 -31.03 12.33
N TRP A 110 8.73 -30.04 12.72
CA TRP A 110 8.34 -29.01 13.69
C TRP A 110 7.19 -28.12 13.17
N LYS A 111 7.22 -27.72 11.90
CA LYS A 111 6.13 -26.94 11.25
C LYS A 111 4.81 -27.73 11.18
N LYS A 112 4.85 -29.08 11.06
CA LYS A 112 3.66 -29.96 11.08
C LYS A 112 3.09 -30.21 12.49
N SER A 113 3.89 -30.02 13.54
CA SER A 113 3.44 -30.21 14.93
C SER A 113 2.63 -29.03 15.48
N LYS A 114 2.67 -27.87 14.80
CA LYS A 114 1.99 -26.67 15.26
C LYS A 114 0.50 -26.69 14.91
N PRO A 115 -0.35 -26.02 15.73
CA PRO A 115 -1.77 -25.87 15.41
C PRO A 115 -1.97 -25.25 14.01
N LEU A 116 -3.06 -25.62 13.35
CA LEU A 116 -3.39 -25.14 12.00
C LEU A 116 -3.41 -23.61 11.91
N ASP A 117 -3.90 -22.93 12.94
CA ASP A 117 -3.95 -21.47 12.99
C ASP A 117 -2.55 -20.84 12.98
N HIS A 118 -1.59 -21.42 13.73
CA HIS A 118 -0.21 -20.98 13.69
C HIS A 118 0.39 -21.19 12.30
N GLN A 119 0.12 -22.34 11.69
CA GLN A 119 0.62 -22.61 10.34
C GLN A 119 0.02 -21.64 9.31
N ALA A 120 -1.24 -21.25 9.46
CA ALA A 120 -1.91 -20.29 8.59
C ALA A 120 -1.37 -18.86 8.74
N LEU A 121 -1.00 -18.44 9.95
CA LEU A 121 -0.47 -17.12 10.23
C LEU A 121 0.99 -16.96 9.78
N PHE A 122 1.85 -17.93 10.09
CA PHE A 122 3.29 -17.87 9.80
C PHE A 122 3.67 -18.61 8.51
N ARG A 123 2.73 -18.69 7.56
CA ARG A 123 3.01 -19.26 6.25
C ARG A 123 3.80 -18.26 5.41
N GLY A 124 4.94 -18.70 4.87
CA GLY A 124 5.80 -17.89 4.00
C GLY A 124 6.76 -17.00 4.81
N ASN A 125 7.14 -15.87 4.22
CA ASN A 125 8.15 -14.98 4.81
C ASN A 125 7.65 -14.37 6.14
N SER A 126 8.28 -14.79 7.24
CA SER A 126 7.92 -14.38 8.61
C SER A 126 8.75 -13.19 9.11
N ASN A 127 9.59 -12.60 8.27
CA ASN A 127 10.38 -11.41 8.61
C ASN A 127 9.45 -10.21 8.89
N ASP A 128 9.74 -9.46 9.94
CA ASP A 128 9.01 -8.27 10.39
C ASP A 128 9.75 -6.95 10.08
N ASP A 129 11.01 -7.02 9.64
CA ASP A 129 11.78 -5.86 9.20
C ASP A 129 11.47 -5.51 7.74
N PHE A 130 10.46 -4.65 7.56
CA PHE A 130 10.10 -4.11 6.25
C PHE A 130 9.43 -2.74 6.34
N MET A 131 9.65 -1.93 5.30
CA MET A 131 8.91 -0.70 5.07
C MET A 131 8.71 -0.53 3.57
N ILE A 132 7.46 -0.31 3.15
CA ILE A 132 7.11 -0.15 1.74
C ILE A 132 6.24 1.08 1.52
N GLY A 133 6.61 1.88 0.51
CA GLY A 133 5.81 3.00 0.03
C GLY A 133 5.01 2.60 -1.22
N ILE A 134 3.71 2.89 -1.23
CA ILE A 134 2.84 2.67 -2.38
C ILE A 134 2.33 4.03 -2.85
N LYS A 135 2.48 4.30 -4.15
CA LYS A 135 2.05 5.55 -4.77
C LYS A 135 0.97 5.27 -5.80
N PHE A 136 -0.11 6.05 -5.75
CA PHE A 136 -1.12 6.13 -6.81
C PHE A 136 -0.82 7.37 -7.65
N THR A 137 -0.40 7.17 -8.90
CA THR A 137 -0.04 8.25 -9.84
C THR A 137 -1.23 8.69 -10.67
#